data_AF-A0AA41MM68-F1
#
_entry.id   AF-A0AA41MM68-F1
#
_cell.length_a   1.000
_cell.length_b   1.000
_cell.length_c   1.000
_cell.angle_alpha   90.00
_cell.angle_beta   90.00
_cell.angle_gamma   90.00
#
_symmetry.space_group_name_H-M   'P 1'
#
loop_
_entity.id
_entity.type
_entity.pdbx_description
1 polymer ?
#
loop_
_entity_poly.entity_id
_entity_poly.type
_entity_poly.pdbx_seq_one_letter_code
_entity_poly.pdbx_strand_id
1 'polypeptide(L)'
;MCDPKAVIKNVDMSEEMQQDSVKCATQALEKYSIEKDIAAQIKKEFDKKYNPTWHCIVGRNFGSYVTLETKLFIYFYLGQVAVLLFKSGSKHRLCHTPSDPSKNKDCSLNSKYQRLKSF
;
A
#
# COMPACT_ATOMS: atom_id res chain seq x y z
N MET A 1 -24.85 -5.56 -12.99
CA MET A 1 -23.70 -6.20 -12.35
C MET A 1 -23.69 -5.71 -10.90
N CYS A 2 -23.72 -6.58 -9.90
CA CYS A 2 -23.48 -6.15 -8.51
C CYS A 2 -21.98 -5.89 -8.37
N ASP A 3 -21.57 -4.63 -8.28
CA ASP A 3 -20.20 -4.30 -7.90
C ASP A 3 -19.87 -5.01 -6.58
N PRO A 4 -18.74 -5.74 -6.50
CA PRO A 4 -18.33 -6.37 -5.26
C PRO A 4 -18.25 -5.31 -4.16
N LYS A 5 -19.11 -5.43 -3.14
CA LYS A 5 -19.17 -4.45 -2.06
C LYS A 5 -17.83 -4.43 -1.32
N ALA A 6 -17.13 -3.30 -1.41
CA ALA A 6 -15.89 -3.09 -0.67
C ALA A 6 -16.17 -2.99 0.84
N VAL A 7 -15.42 -3.74 1.63
CA VAL A 7 -15.45 -3.66 3.09
C VAL A 7 -14.13 -3.04 3.55
N ILE A 8 -14.14 -1.74 3.81
CA ILE A 8 -12.98 -1.04 4.36
C ILE A 8 -12.76 -1.47 5.81
N LYS A 9 -11.54 -1.89 6.12
CA LYS A 9 -11.11 -2.30 7.46
C LYS A 9 -10.33 -1.21 8.16
N ASN A 10 -9.46 -0.55 7.44
CA ASN A 10 -8.71 0.60 7.95
C ASN A 10 -8.33 1.52 6.79
N VAL A 11 -8.36 2.82 7.03
CA VAL A 11 -8.11 3.84 6.02
C VAL A 11 -7.52 5.08 6.68
N ASP A 12 -6.47 5.60 6.07
CA ASP A 12 -5.85 6.88 6.40
C ASP A 12 -5.48 7.54 5.07
N MET A 13 -6.51 8.07 4.39
CA MET A 13 -6.46 8.83 3.14
C MET A 13 -7.80 9.57 2.94
N SER A 14 -7.90 10.46 1.96
CA SER A 14 -9.15 11.14 1.63
C SER A 14 -10.21 10.18 1.06
N GLU A 15 -11.49 10.54 1.22
CA GLU A 15 -12.61 9.73 0.71
C GLU A 15 -12.55 9.57 -0.82
N GLU A 16 -12.13 10.62 -1.54
CA GLU A 16 -11.91 10.55 -3.00
C GLU A 16 -10.84 9.50 -3.35
N MET A 17 -9.70 9.50 -2.65
CA MET A 17 -8.62 8.54 -2.88
C MET A 17 -9.01 7.12 -2.48
N GLN A 18 -9.84 6.98 -1.45
CA GLN A 18 -10.42 5.71 -1.04
C GLN A 18 -11.36 5.15 -2.11
N GLN A 19 -12.26 5.97 -2.66
CA GLN A 19 -13.14 5.56 -3.76
C GLN A 19 -12.34 5.17 -5.01
N ASP A 20 -11.30 5.93 -5.34
CA ASP A 20 -10.40 5.60 -6.44
C ASP A 20 -9.65 4.29 -6.21
N SER A 21 -9.23 4.02 -4.97
CA SER A 21 -8.56 2.76 -4.58
C SER A 21 -9.48 1.56 -4.81
N VAL A 22 -10.73 1.67 -4.35
CA VAL A 22 -11.76 0.62 -4.54
C VAL A 22 -12.04 0.42 -6.02
N LYS A 23 -12.27 1.50 -6.77
CA LYS A 23 -12.57 1.44 -8.21
C LYS A 23 -11.42 0.81 -9.00
N CYS A 24 -10.18 1.21 -8.72
CA CYS A 24 -9.00 0.65 -9.36
C CYS A 24 -8.84 -0.85 -9.06
N ALA A 25 -9.07 -1.26 -7.82
CA ALA A 25 -9.01 -2.67 -7.44
C ALA A 25 -10.13 -3.51 -8.08
N THR A 26 -11.36 -2.99 -8.16
CA THR A 26 -12.47 -3.65 -8.87
C THR A 26 -12.12 -3.88 -10.34
N GLN A 27 -11.64 -2.85 -11.04
CA GLN A 27 -11.24 -2.97 -12.45
C GLN A 27 -10.07 -3.93 -12.63
N ALA A 28 -9.12 -3.95 -11.70
CA ALA A 28 -7.99 -4.88 -11.75
C ALA A 28 -8.45 -6.33 -11.53
N LEU A 29 -9.38 -6.58 -10.61
CA LEU A 29 -9.96 -7.90 -10.37
C LEU A 29 -10.80 -8.43 -11.54
N GLU A 30 -11.45 -7.54 -12.30
CA GLU A 30 -12.18 -7.92 -13.52
C GLU A 30 -11.24 -8.32 -14.65
N LYS A 31 -10.06 -7.70 -14.74
CA LYS A 31 -9.12 -7.89 -15.84
C LYS A 31 -8.08 -8.97 -15.58
N TYR A 32 -7.71 -9.19 -14.31
CA TYR A 32 -6.61 -10.08 -13.93
C TYR A 32 -7.08 -11.09 -12.89
N SER A 33 -6.68 -12.35 -13.06
CA SER A 33 -7.01 -13.45 -12.13
C SER A 33 -5.86 -13.75 -11.16
N ILE A 34 -4.65 -13.28 -11.47
CA ILE A 34 -3.44 -13.54 -10.69
C ILE A 34 -3.21 -12.37 -9.72
N GLU A 35 -3.16 -12.66 -8.42
CA GLU A 35 -2.99 -11.67 -7.33
C GLU A 35 -1.81 -10.73 -7.56
N LYS A 36 -0.68 -11.26 -8.06
CA LYS A 36 0.51 -10.48 -8.42
C LYS A 36 0.22 -9.42 -9.48
N ASP A 37 -0.56 -9.77 -10.51
CA ASP A 37 -0.83 -8.88 -11.64
C ASP A 37 -1.87 -7.82 -11.25
N ILE A 38 -2.84 -8.19 -10.41
CA ILE A 38 -3.78 -7.25 -9.79
C ILE A 38 -3.01 -6.21 -8.97
N ALA A 39 -2.12 -6.66 -8.08
CA ALA A 39 -1.30 -5.77 -7.26
C ALA A 39 -0.40 -4.85 -8.10
N ALA A 40 0.22 -5.39 -9.15
CA ALA A 40 1.06 -4.62 -10.07
C ALA A 40 0.25 -3.54 -10.82
N GLN A 41 -0.96 -3.85 -11.26
CA GLN A 41 -1.84 -2.89 -11.93
C GLN A 41 -2.27 -1.76 -11.00
N ILE A 42 -2.74 -2.08 -9.79
CA ILE A 42 -3.15 -1.08 -8.80
C ILE A 42 -1.98 -0.16 -8.45
N LYS A 43 -0.80 -0.75 -8.16
CA LYS A 43 0.43 0.01 -7.90
C LYS A 43 0.75 0.98 -9.04
N LYS A 44 0.71 0.50 -10.29
CA LYS A 44 1.06 1.30 -11.47
C LYS A 44 0.13 2.50 -11.66
N GLU A 45 -1.18 2.30 -11.50
CA GLU A 45 -2.16 3.39 -11.60
C GLU A 45 -1.98 4.42 -10.48
N PHE A 46 -1.74 3.95 -9.25
CA PHE A 46 -1.50 4.83 -8.10
C PHE A 46 -0.18 5.59 -8.18
N ASP A 47 0.89 4.97 -8.65
CA ASP A 47 2.17 5.65 -8.92
C ASP A 47 2.00 6.77 -9.95
N LYS A 48 1.19 6.52 -10.99
CA LYS A 48 0.92 7.50 -12.06
C LYS A 48 0.04 8.65 -11.57
N LYS A 49 -0.96 8.38 -10.73
CA LYS A 49 -1.95 9.39 -10.29
C LYS A 49 -1.51 10.17 -9.04
N TYR A 50 -0.83 9.52 -8.08
CA TYR A 50 -0.53 10.08 -6.75
C TYR A 50 0.97 10.09 -6.43
N ASN A 51 1.80 10.12 -7.48
CA ASN A 51 3.25 10.04 -7.44
C ASN A 51 3.78 8.71 -6.88
N PRO A 52 4.95 8.23 -7.33
CA PRO A 52 5.60 7.08 -6.72
C PRO A 52 6.15 7.39 -5.31
N THR A 53 6.46 6.41 -4.46
CA THR A 53 6.35 4.96 -4.68
C THR A 53 5.24 4.36 -3.81
N TRP A 54 4.25 3.75 -4.46
CA TRP A 54 3.19 2.97 -3.84
C TRP A 54 3.56 1.49 -3.79
N HIS A 55 3.01 0.81 -2.80
CA HIS A 55 3.12 -0.63 -2.60
C HIS A 55 1.73 -1.21 -2.44
N CYS A 56 1.46 -2.29 -3.16
CA CYS A 56 0.19 -3.00 -3.12
C CYS A 56 0.43 -4.46 -2.80
N ILE A 57 -0.36 -5.02 -1.89
CA ILE A 57 -0.42 -6.45 -1.56
C ILE A 57 -1.87 -6.89 -1.78
N VAL A 58 -2.05 -7.99 -2.49
CA VAL A 58 -3.34 -8.59 -2.78
C VAL A 58 -3.26 -10.06 -2.42
N GLY A 59 -4.25 -10.56 -1.71
CA GLY A 59 -4.30 -11.98 -1.36
C GLY A 59 -5.51 -12.34 -0.52
N ARG A 60 -5.87 -13.63 -0.50
CA ARG A 60 -6.96 -14.13 0.37
C ARG A 60 -6.54 -14.26 1.83
N ASN A 61 -5.30 -14.68 2.08
CA ASN A 61 -4.75 -14.91 3.42
C ASN A 61 -3.37 -14.27 3.53
N PHE A 62 -3.26 -13.12 4.21
CA PHE A 62 -1.96 -12.53 4.54
C PHE A 62 -2.01 -11.77 5.86
N GLY A 63 -0.89 -11.80 6.58
CA GLY A 63 -0.62 -10.92 7.70
C GLY A 63 0.46 -9.92 7.31
N SER A 64 0.21 -8.63 7.55
CA SER A 64 1.19 -7.58 7.33
C SER A 64 1.30 -6.73 8.59
N TYR A 65 2.53 -6.37 8.96
CA TYR A 65 2.81 -5.42 10.02
C TYR A 65 3.52 -4.25 9.38
N VAL A 66 2.82 -3.16 9.10
CA VAL A 66 3.37 -1.98 8.43
C VAL A 66 3.38 -0.81 9.43
N THR A 67 4.55 -0.28 9.73
CA THR A 67 4.70 0.97 10.49
C THR A 67 4.47 2.15 9.56
N LEU A 68 3.25 2.70 9.60
CA LEU A 68 2.84 3.81 8.75
C LEU A 68 3.31 5.13 9.35
N GLU A 69 4.32 5.75 8.74
CA GLU A 69 4.72 7.13 9.09
C GLU A 69 3.88 8.20 8.36
N THR A 70 3.12 7.79 7.34
CA THR A 70 2.39 8.68 6.43
C THR A 70 0.93 8.27 6.28
N LYS A 71 0.04 9.28 6.30
CA LYS A 71 -1.42 9.19 6.11
C LYS A 71 -1.84 8.83 4.69
N LEU A 72 -1.24 7.79 4.12
CA LEU A 72 -1.47 7.32 2.75
C LEU A 72 -1.54 5.79 2.77
N PHE A 73 -2.62 5.28 3.37
CA PHE A 73 -2.84 3.86 3.62
C PHE A 73 -4.31 3.47 3.52
N ILE A 74 -4.58 2.32 2.92
CA ILE A 74 -5.91 1.71 2.91
C ILE A 74 -5.79 0.18 2.95
N TYR A 75 -6.65 -0.43 3.75
CA TYR A 75 -6.84 -1.87 3.84
C TYR A 75 -8.33 -2.20 3.74
N PHE A 76 -8.71 -3.00 2.75
CA PHE A 76 -10.09 -3.35 2.47
C PHE A 76 -10.23 -4.75 1.84
N TYR A 77 -11.44 -5.28 1.88
CA TYR A 77 -11.80 -6.53 1.20
C TYR A 77 -12.72 -6.25 0.01
N LEU A 78 -12.46 -6.91 -1.10
CA LEU A 78 -13.39 -7.07 -2.22
C LEU A 78 -13.77 -8.55 -2.32
N GLY A 79 -14.96 -8.89 -1.81
CA GLY A 79 -15.38 -10.28 -1.64
C GLY A 79 -14.44 -11.02 -0.69
N GLN A 80 -13.74 -12.03 -1.20
CA GLN A 80 -12.79 -12.84 -0.42
C GLN A 80 -11.34 -12.38 -0.54
N VAL A 81 -11.06 -11.37 -1.38
CA VAL A 81 -9.71 -10.89 -1.64
C VAL A 81 -9.46 -9.66 -0.79
N ALA A 82 -8.40 -9.69 0.02
CA ALA A 82 -7.91 -8.52 0.74
C ALA A 82 -6.95 -7.72 -0.14
N VAL A 83 -7.08 -6.40 -0.08
CA VAL A 83 -6.21 -5.44 -0.75
C VAL A 83 -5.63 -4.50 0.28
N LEU A 84 -4.31 -4.44 0.32
CA LEU A 84 -3.55 -3.51 1.13
C LEU A 84 -2.74 -2.60 0.19
N LEU A 85 -2.96 -1.30 0.29
CA LEU A 85 -2.28 -0.29 -0.51
C LEU A 85 -1.72 0.78 0.40
N PHE A 86 -0.43 1.06 0.28
CA PHE A 86 0.26 2.06 1.09
C PHE A 86 1.39 2.71 0.32
N LYS A 87 1.70 3.97 0.64
CA LYS A 87 2.86 4.67 0.08
C LYS A 87 4.09 4.44 0.97
N SER A 88 5.22 4.09 0.37
CA SER A 88 6.52 4.01 1.06
C SER A 88 7.54 4.79 0.24
N GLY A 89 8.01 5.91 0.75
CA GLY A 89 8.92 6.76 -0.01
C GLY A 89 9.05 8.15 0.60
N SER A 90 10.23 8.36 1.19
CA SER A 90 10.90 9.63 1.46
C SER A 90 10.01 10.84 1.68
N LYS A 91 9.61 11.08 2.94
CA LYS A 91 9.77 12.46 3.40
C LYS A 91 11.22 12.82 3.14
N HIS A 92 11.44 13.89 2.40
CA HIS A 92 12.64 14.68 2.53
C HIS A 92 12.90 14.81 4.03
N ARG A 93 13.90 14.10 4.57
CA ARG A 93 14.47 14.49 5.87
C ARG A 93 15.21 15.79 5.62
N LEU A 94 14.48 16.89 5.61
CA LEU A 94 15.03 18.22 5.84
C LEU A 94 14.18 18.91 6.91
N CYS A 95 14.26 18.37 8.12
CA CYS A 95 14.30 19.18 9.32
C CYS A 95 15.24 18.52 10.34
N HIS A 96 16.52 18.43 9.98
CA HIS A 96 17.59 18.34 10.96
C HIS A 96 18.13 19.75 11.16
N THR A 97 17.75 20.42 12.24
CA THR A 97 18.71 21.29 12.91
C THR A 97 19.66 20.40 13.73
N PRO A 98 20.97 20.70 13.77
CA PRO A 98 21.99 19.74 14.21
C PRO A 98 22.35 19.94 15.68
N SER A 99 22.25 18.89 16.51
CA SER A 99 23.00 18.80 17.77
C SER A 99 22.82 17.42 18.44
N ASP A 100 23.38 16.35 17.88
CA ASP A 100 23.77 15.18 18.70
C ASP A 100 24.71 14.24 17.90
N PRO A 101 26.01 14.13 18.26
CA PRO A 101 26.99 13.35 17.48
C PRO A 101 26.97 11.82 17.71
N SER A 102 26.00 11.23 18.41
CA SER A 102 26.18 9.86 18.95
C SER A 102 25.39 8.72 18.30
N LYS A 103 24.68 8.91 17.18
CA LYS A 103 23.95 7.80 16.54
C LYS A 103 24.30 7.63 15.06
N ASN A 104 25.45 7.02 14.83
CA ASN A 104 25.74 6.31 13.61
C ASN A 104 25.01 4.96 13.64
N LYS A 105 23.99 4.76 12.79
CA LYS A 105 23.48 3.46 12.36
C LYS A 105 22.59 3.64 11.13
N ASP A 106 23.28 3.60 9.99
CA ASP A 106 22.85 3.04 8.71
C ASP A 106 21.35 3.06 8.41
N CYS A 107 20.94 4.06 7.63
CA CYS A 107 19.61 4.15 7.04
C CYS A 107 19.51 3.23 5.81
N SER A 108 19.80 1.94 6.01
CA SER A 108 19.55 0.86 5.05
C SER A 108 18.43 -0.01 5.59
N LEU A 109 17.19 0.44 5.42
CA LEU A 109 16.01 -0.39 5.69
C LEU A 109 15.03 -0.41 4.51
N ASN A 110 15.58 -0.45 3.28
CA ASN A 110 14.78 -0.62 2.06
C ASN A 110 14.75 -2.07 1.54
N SER A 111 14.95 -3.09 2.38
CA SER A 111 14.83 -4.50 1.96
C SER A 111 14.14 -5.47 2.93
N LYS A 112 13.69 -5.05 4.12
CA LYS A 112 13.11 -5.99 5.10
C LYS A 112 11.65 -6.38 4.87
N TYR A 113 10.94 -5.77 3.93
CA TYR A 113 9.51 -6.01 3.68
C TYR A 113 9.20 -7.01 2.54
N GLN A 114 10.13 -7.90 2.20
CA GLN A 114 9.89 -9.02 1.28
C GLN A 114 10.06 -10.41 1.93
N ARG A 115 10.24 -10.49 3.26
CA ARG A 115 10.49 -11.77 3.93
C ARG A 115 9.66 -11.94 5.19
N LEU A 116 8.33 -11.93 5.04
CA LEU A 116 7.44 -12.60 6.00
C LEU A 116 6.88 -13.84 5.32
N LYS A 117 7.18 -14.96 5.95
CA LYS A 117 7.24 -16.31 5.42
C LYS A 117 5.88 -16.79 4.90
N SER A 118 5.91 -17.47 3.75
CA SER A 118 4.98 -18.54 3.44
C SER A 118 4.87 -19.48 4.65
N PHE A 119 3.64 -19.75 5.07
CA PHE A 119 3.30 -21.07 5.57
C PHE A 119 2.86 -21.93 4.38
#